data_AF-A0A380XQP2-F1
#
_entry.id   AF-A0A380XQP2-F1
#
_cell.length_a   1.000
_cell.length_b   1.000
_cell.length_c   1.000
_cell.angle_alpha   90.00
_cell.angle_beta   90.00
_cell.angle_gamma   90.00
#
_symmetry.space_group_name_H-M   'P 1'
#
loop_
_entity.id
_entity.type
_entity.pdbx_description
1 polymer ?
#
loop_
_entity_poly.entity_id
_entity_poly.type
_entity_poly.pdbx_seq_one_letter_code
_entity_poly.pdbx_strand_id
1 'polypeptide(L)' 'MKRRNKFDQNDVVILVDTGEKVTINKTCYVAKMKKYTYTIKENPKMFYFEEEMKEIL' A
#
# COMPACT_ATOMS: atom_id res chain seq x y z
N MET A 1 3.03 -11.55 17.12
CA MET A 1 3.76 -11.58 15.84
C MET A 1 3.86 -10.15 15.30
N LYS A 2 5.06 -9.64 15.00
CA LYS A 2 5.20 -8.31 14.37
C LYS A 2 4.76 -8.41 12.91
N ARG A 3 3.75 -7.63 12.50
CA ARG A 3 3.47 -7.41 11.07
C ARG A 3 4.71 -6.76 10.44
N ARG A 4 5.10 -7.24 9.26
CA ARG A 4 6.28 -6.74 8.54
C ARG A 4 5.92 -5.66 7.52
N ASN A 5 4.68 -5.71 7.03
CA ASN A 5 4.01 -4.71 6.18
C ASN A 5 3.18 -3.75 7.05
N LYS A 6 3.03 -2.52 6.58
CA LYS A 6 2.26 -1.46 7.25
C LYS A 6 0.75 -1.56 7.00
N PHE A 7 0.34 -2.04 5.82
CA PHE A 7 -1.07 -2.12 5.43
C PHE A 7 -1.48 -3.53 5.01
N ASP A 8 -2.74 -3.88 5.23
CA ASP A 8 -3.35 -5.15 4.83
C ASP A 8 -4.43 -4.97 3.78
N GLN A 9 -4.87 -6.10 3.20
CA GLN A 9 -5.93 -6.11 2.21
C GLN A 9 -7.23 -5.52 2.79
N ASN A 10 -7.88 -4.66 2.02
CA ASN A 10 -9.06 -3.86 2.37
C ASN A 10 -8.80 -2.69 3.32
N ASP A 11 -7.56 -2.43 3.75
CA ASP A 11 -7.26 -1.19 4.46
C ASP A 11 -7.46 0.00 3.54
N VAL A 12 -7.92 1.12 4.11
CA VAL A 12 -8.08 2.36 3.38
C VAL A 12 -6.95 3.31 3.76
N VAL A 13 -6.22 3.78 2.76
CA VAL A 13 -5.01 4.59 2.92
C VAL A 13 -5.11 5.86 2.07
N ILE A 14 -4.24 6.83 2.35
CA ILE A 14 -4.12 8.05 1.57
C ILE A 14 -2.84 7.98 0.75
N LEU A 15 -2.94 8.17 -0.57
CA LEU A 15 -1.77 8.35 -1.43
C LEU A 15 -1.11 9.70 -1.12
N VAL A 16 0.19 9.70 -0.88
CA VAL A 16 0.91 10.91 -0.47
C VAL A 16 0.98 11.95 -1.59
N ASP A 17 1.10 11.50 -2.84
CA ASP A 17 1.25 12.37 -4.01
C ASP A 17 -0.06 13.11 -4.35
N THR A 18 -1.18 12.36 -4.42
CA THR A 18 -2.46 12.91 -4.86
C THR A 18 -3.39 13.32 -3.72
N GLY A 19 -3.14 12.85 -2.50
CA GLY A 19 -4.05 13.00 -1.37
C GLY A 19 -5.33 12.15 -1.48
N GLU A 20 -5.40 11.25 -2.47
CA GLU A 20 -6.57 10.41 -2.70
C GLU A 20 -6.68 9.29 -1.67
N LYS A 21 -7.90 9.03 -1.24
CA LYS A 21 -8.25 7.92 -0.36
C LYS A 21 -8.53 6.67 -1.21
N VAL A 22 -7.70 5.65 -1.06
CA VAL A 22 -7.72 4.42 -1.87
C VAL A 22 -7.73 3.17 -1.00
N THR A 23 -8.18 2.06 -1.56
CA THR A 23 -8.33 0.80 -0.83
C THR A 23 -7.25 -0.18 -1.26
N ILE A 24 -6.50 -0.73 -0.29
CA ILE A 24 -5.50 -1.77 -0.57
C ILE A 24 -6.20 -3.03 -1.10
N ASN A 25 -5.70 -3.53 -2.24
CA ASN A 25 -6.13 -4.77 -2.85
C ASN A 25 -5.19 -5.93 -2.49
N LYS A 26 -3.88 -5.75 -2.67
CA LYS A 26 -2.89 -6.79 -2.41
C LYS A 26 -1.55 -6.20 -2.00
N THR A 27 -0.90 -6.87 -1.06
CA THR A 27 0.47 -6.58 -0.62
C THR A 27 1.44 -7.58 -1.24
N CYS A 28 2.59 -7.11 -1.70
CA CYS A 28 3.65 -7.96 -2.25
C CYS A 28 5.03 -7.51 -1.74
N TYR A 29 5.86 -8.47 -1.34
CA TYR A 29 7.23 -8.21 -0.92
C TYR A 29 8.21 -8.38 -2.08
N VAL A 30 8.94 -7.32 -2.40
CA VAL A 30 9.96 -7.33 -3.46
C VAL A 30 11.33 -7.58 -2.83
N ALA A 31 11.76 -8.84 -2.82
CA ALA A 31 13.01 -9.27 -2.15
C ALA A 31 14.26 -8.51 -2.63
N LYS A 32 14.34 -8.20 -3.93
CA LYS A 32 15.46 -7.44 -4.52
C LYS A 32 15.62 -6.05 -3.90
N MET A 33 14.50 -5.40 -3.56
CA MET A 33 14.48 -4.06 -2.97
C MET A 33 14.34 -4.10 -1.44
N LYS A 34 14.01 -5.27 -0.89
CA LYS A 34 13.62 -5.47 0.51
C LYS A 34 12.45 -4.56 0.94
N LYS A 35 11.56 -4.21 0.02
CA LYS A 35 10.41 -3.30 0.24
C LYS A 35 9.08 -4.02 0.03
N TYR A 36 8.06 -3.53 0.73
CA TYR A 36 6.67 -3.88 0.45
C TYR A 36 6.07 -2.94 -0.58
N THR A 37 5.28 -3.53 -1.47
CA THR A 37 4.50 -2.85 -2.51
C THR A 37 3.04 -3.23 -2.36
N TYR A 38 2.17 -2.33 -2.80
CA TYR A 38 0.74 -2.41 -2.61
C TYR A 38 0.02 -2.06 -3.91
N THR A 39 -0.93 -2.88 -4.32
CA THR A 39 -1.88 -2.50 -5.37
C THR A 39 -3.17 -2.02 -4.74
N ILE A 40 -3.87 -1.11 -5.42
CA ILE A 40 -5.13 -0.54 -4.96
C ILE A 40 -6.32 -1.14 -5.74
N LYS A 41 -7.52 -1.13 -5.16
CA LYS A 41 -8.72 -1.68 -5.82
C LYS A 41 -9.21 -0.80 -6.96
N GLU A 42 -9.06 0.50 -6.79
CA GLU A 42 -9.51 1.53 -7.73
C GLU A 42 -8.71 1.49 -9.03
N ASN A 43 -7.45 1.07 -8.96
CA ASN A 43 -6.60 0.83 -10.13
C ASN A 43 -5.60 -0.32 -9.88
N PRO A 44 -6.01 -1.59 -10.12
CA PRO A 44 -5.20 -2.76 -9.81
C PRO A 44 -3.96 -2.94 -10.71
N LYS A 45 -3.81 -2.11 -11.77
CA LYS A 45 -2.63 -2.09 -12.64
C LYS A 45 -1.49 -1.24 -12.07
N MET A 46 -1.81 -0.35 -11.12
CA MET A 46 -0.82 0.48 -10.43
C MET A 46 -0.39 -0.18 -9.13
N PHE A 47 0.89 0.00 -8.80
CA PHE A 47 1.46 -0.37 -7.52
C PHE A 47 2.12 0.85 -6.90
N TYR A 48 2.21 0.82 -5.58
CA TYR A 48 2.78 1.87 -4.76
C TYR A 48 3.69 1.26 -3.70
N PHE A 49 4.73 1.97 -3.30
CA PHE A 49 5.56 1.60 -2.17
C PHE A 49 4.91 2.01 -0.84
N GLU A 50 5.31 1.34 0.24
CA GLU A 50 4.84 1.64 1.59
C GLU A 50 5.00 3.12 2.00
N GLU A 51 6.04 3.78 1.50
CA GLU A 51 6.38 5.18 1.80
C GLU A 51 5.49 6.17 1.05
N GLU A 52 4.82 5.73 -0.02
CA GLU A 52 3.91 6.55 -0.84
C GLU A 52 2.47 6.55 -0.29
N MET A 53 2.25 5.86 0.85
CA MET A 53 0.94 5.68 1.46
C MET A 53 0.96 6.09 2.94
N LYS A 54 -0.16 6.68 3.39
CA LYS A 54 -0.38 7.08 4.78
C LYS A 54 -1.65 6.43 5.34
N GLU A 55 -1.62 6.12 6.62
CA GLU A 55 -2.80 5.69 7.37
C GLU A 55 -3.80 6.85 7.49
N ILE A 56 -5.09 6.52 7.55
CA ILE A 56 -6.13 7.46 7.89
C ILE A 56 -6.16 7.54 9.42
N LEU A 57 -5.77 8.68 9.97
CA LEU A 57 -5.87 8.99 11.40
C LEU A 57 -7.33 9.13 11.85
#